data_AF-A0A7X2V3K0-F1
#
_entry.id   AF-A0A7X2V3K0-F1
#
_cell.length_a   1.000
_cell.length_b   1.000
_cell.length_c   1.000
_cell.angle_alpha   90.00
_cell.angle_beta   90.00
_cell.angle_gamma   90.00
#
_symmetry.space_group_name_H-M   'P 1'
#
loop_
_entity.id
_entity.type
_entity.pdbx_description
1 polymer ?
#
loop_
_entity_poly.entity_id
_entity_poly.type
_entity_poly.pdbx_seq_one_letter_code
_entity_poly.pdbx_strand_id
1 'polypeptide(L)'
;MVAPPASLLAEERTREIPETVIPGPASSGAQDALPHDLDYFKEMAKGQTQLKFGSKIGPVIEQEFDSLILPKIEETIEKELKPEELRNLIITEKPGTGRSEKIFHIYSGETGKDVIRFHVRTDRPPGDGYWFNFHYHLAGDSFEKHHELGRIYWDRNTPPAWTH
;
A
#
# COMPACT_ATOMS: atom_id res chain seq x y z
N MET A 1 23.51 0.98 77.63
CA MET A 1 22.90 1.93 76.68
C MET A 1 23.30 1.49 75.28
N VAL A 2 22.30 1.34 74.40
CA VAL A 2 22.30 1.49 72.92
C VAL A 2 23.40 0.74 72.13
N ALA A 3 23.17 0.03 71.03
CA ALA A 3 22.16 0.15 69.98
C ALA A 3 22.11 -1.18 69.15
N PRO A 4 21.13 -1.36 68.25
CA PRO A 4 20.72 -2.64 67.66
C PRO A 4 21.43 -3.00 66.33
N PRO A 5 21.17 -4.20 65.76
CA PRO A 5 21.73 -4.66 64.49
C PRO A 5 20.81 -4.43 63.27
N ALA A 6 21.36 -4.72 62.09
CA ALA A 6 20.75 -4.85 60.77
C ALA A 6 20.39 -3.58 59.99
N SER A 7 21.04 -3.37 58.84
CA SER A 7 20.38 -3.54 57.53
C SER A 7 21.31 -3.15 56.37
N LEU A 8 21.17 -3.95 55.31
CA LEU A 8 21.45 -3.66 53.90
C LEU A 8 21.45 -2.15 53.59
N LEU A 9 22.54 -1.63 53.03
CA LEU A 9 22.49 -0.40 52.24
C LEU A 9 22.65 -0.74 50.77
N ALA A 10 21.63 -0.33 50.01
CA ALA A 10 21.67 -0.14 48.58
C ALA A 10 22.52 1.09 48.20
N GLU A 11 22.64 1.29 46.89
CA GLU A 11 23.13 2.47 46.16
C GLU A 11 24.62 2.52 45.81
N GLU A 12 24.92 2.03 44.62
CA GLU A 12 25.87 2.71 43.73
C GLU A 12 25.09 3.61 42.77
N ARG A 13 25.20 4.92 43.03
CA ARG A 13 24.73 6.03 42.19
C ARG A 13 25.85 6.41 41.25
N THR A 14 25.65 6.36 39.93
CA THR A 14 26.48 7.12 38.98
C THR A 14 25.64 7.66 37.82
N ARG A 15 25.35 8.96 37.95
CA ARG A 15 25.35 10.05 36.95
C ARG A 15 24.29 10.07 35.84
N GLU A 16 23.44 11.07 36.01
CA GLU A 16 22.60 11.70 35.00
C GLU A 16 23.46 12.42 33.94
N ILE A 17 23.10 12.27 32.67
CA ILE A 17 23.24 13.29 31.62
C ILE A 17 22.09 13.11 30.61
N PRO A 18 21.16 14.07 30.51
CA PRO A 18 20.17 14.14 29.45
C PRO A 18 20.72 14.96 28.28
N GLU A 19 21.09 14.28 27.21
CA GLU A 19 21.42 14.82 25.88
C GLU A 19 20.90 13.77 24.90
N THR A 20 20.02 14.02 23.94
CA THR A 20 19.88 15.19 23.10
C THR A 20 18.48 15.16 22.50
N VAL A 21 17.83 16.33 22.56
CA VAL A 21 16.69 16.72 21.72
C VAL A 21 16.91 16.16 20.31
N ILE A 22 15.95 15.43 19.76
CA ILE A 22 15.93 15.13 18.32
C ILE A 22 15.16 16.27 17.65
N PRO A 23 15.80 17.33 17.11
CA PRO A 23 15.15 18.13 16.09
C PRO A 23 15.50 17.55 14.73
N GLY A 24 14.49 17.20 13.95
CA GLY A 24 14.65 17.00 12.52
C GLY A 24 13.63 16.06 11.89
N PRO A 25 12.43 16.56 11.52
CA PRO A 25 11.80 16.14 10.28
C PRO A 25 12.45 16.93 9.13
N ALA A 26 13.27 16.31 8.31
CA ALA A 26 13.67 16.92 7.03
C ALA A 26 14.25 15.91 6.04
N SER A 27 13.73 16.01 4.81
CA SER A 27 14.26 15.52 3.53
C SER A 27 13.81 14.10 3.14
N SER A 28 13.13 13.85 2.03
CA SER A 28 12.84 14.63 0.81
C SER A 28 11.62 13.99 0.11
N GLY A 29 10.75 14.68 -0.62
CA GLY A 29 10.87 16.04 -1.11
C GLY A 29 9.51 16.71 -1.28
N ALA A 30 9.56 18.02 -1.40
CA ALA A 30 8.51 18.82 -1.98
C ALA A 30 8.12 18.23 -3.33
N GLN A 31 6.94 17.61 -3.41
CA GLN A 31 6.22 17.51 -4.66
C GLN A 31 5.53 18.86 -4.83
N ASP A 32 6.22 19.75 -5.52
CA ASP A 32 5.79 21.10 -5.86
C ASP A 32 4.46 21.04 -6.62
N ALA A 33 3.39 21.49 -5.95
CA ALA A 33 2.33 22.34 -6.49
C ALA A 33 1.65 21.97 -7.84
N LEU A 34 1.58 20.69 -8.22
CA LEU A 34 0.62 20.24 -9.21
C LEU A 34 -0.67 19.84 -8.47
N PRO A 35 -1.85 20.39 -8.83
CA PRO A 35 -3.09 19.83 -8.33
C PRO A 35 -3.11 18.33 -8.68
N HIS A 36 -3.30 17.49 -7.66
CA HIS A 36 -3.63 16.10 -7.91
C HIS A 36 -5.00 16.10 -8.58
N ASP A 37 -5.01 15.98 -9.89
CA ASP A 37 -6.22 15.81 -10.68
C ASP A 37 -6.47 14.33 -10.91
N LEU A 38 -7.63 14.01 -11.49
CA LEU A 38 -8.04 12.63 -11.74
C LEU A 38 -7.02 11.87 -12.60
N ASP A 39 -6.42 12.56 -13.56
CA ASP A 39 -5.39 12.02 -14.47
C ASP A 39 -4.14 11.55 -13.71
N TYR A 40 -3.67 12.34 -12.74
CA TYR A 40 -2.55 11.98 -11.87
C TYR A 40 -2.80 10.64 -11.16
N PHE A 41 -4.01 10.44 -10.61
CA PHE A 41 -4.34 9.19 -9.92
C PHE A 41 -4.39 8.00 -10.88
N LYS A 42 -4.84 8.19 -12.12
CA LYS A 42 -4.85 7.13 -13.14
C LYS A 42 -3.44 6.74 -13.56
N GLU A 43 -2.58 7.72 -13.86
CA GLU A 43 -1.18 7.48 -14.21
C GLU A 43 -0.44 6.77 -13.07
N MET A 44 -0.63 7.23 -11.84
CA MET A 44 -0.05 6.59 -10.67
C MET A 44 -0.59 5.18 -10.45
N ALA A 45 -1.90 4.95 -10.59
CA ALA A 45 -2.48 3.62 -10.48
C ALA A 45 -1.89 2.63 -11.51
N LYS A 46 -1.72 3.08 -12.76
CA LYS A 46 -1.04 2.31 -13.80
C LYS A 46 0.41 2.00 -13.40
N GLY A 47 1.18 3.02 -13.06
CA GLY A 47 2.59 2.87 -12.70
C GLY A 47 2.82 1.95 -11.49
N GLN A 48 2.00 2.08 -10.45
CA GLN A 48 2.07 1.23 -9.26
C GLN A 48 1.70 -0.23 -9.56
N THR A 49 0.77 -0.45 -10.48
CA THR A 49 0.38 -1.80 -10.89
C THR A 49 1.45 -2.45 -11.78
N GLN A 50 2.05 -1.71 -12.70
CA GLN A 50 3.18 -2.19 -13.49
C GLN A 50 4.39 -2.51 -12.61
N LEU A 51 4.70 -1.63 -11.65
CA LEU A 51 5.76 -1.87 -10.67
C LEU A 51 5.50 -3.15 -9.86
N LYS A 52 4.26 -3.39 -9.44
CA LYS A 52 3.86 -4.63 -8.75
C LYS A 52 4.16 -5.89 -9.56
N PHE A 53 3.94 -5.86 -10.87
CA PHE A 53 4.17 -7.01 -11.74
C PHE A 53 5.66 -7.32 -11.89
N GLY A 54 6.50 -6.29 -11.88
CA GLY A 54 7.93 -6.42 -12.04
C GLY A 54 8.33 -7.05 -13.39
N SER A 55 9.62 -7.31 -13.54
CA SER A 55 10.22 -7.74 -14.82
C SER A 55 9.82 -9.15 -15.28
N LYS A 56 9.26 -9.98 -14.39
CA LYS A 56 8.91 -11.38 -14.70
C LYS A 56 7.45 -11.58 -15.09
N ILE A 57 6.54 -10.92 -14.37
CA ILE A 57 5.09 -11.10 -14.59
C ILE A 57 4.60 -10.06 -15.60
N GLY A 58 5.12 -8.83 -15.52
CA GLY A 58 4.71 -7.71 -16.38
C GLY A 58 4.66 -8.06 -17.86
N PRO A 59 5.76 -8.53 -18.49
CA PRO A 59 5.79 -8.81 -19.92
C PRO A 59 4.78 -9.87 -20.41
N VAL A 60 4.23 -10.69 -19.51
CA VAL A 60 3.27 -11.74 -19.83
C VAL A 60 1.84 -11.22 -19.77
N ILE A 61 1.52 -10.41 -18.76
CA ILE A 61 0.13 -10.02 -18.47
C ILE A 61 -0.19 -8.55 -18.78
N GLU A 62 0.81 -7.72 -19.07
CA GLU A 62 0.66 -6.27 -19.23
C GLU A 62 -0.35 -5.90 -20.31
N GLN A 63 -0.29 -6.55 -21.49
CA GLN A 63 -1.22 -6.27 -22.57
C GLN A 63 -2.69 -6.57 -22.19
N GLU A 64 -2.93 -7.70 -21.51
CA GLU A 64 -4.28 -8.05 -21.02
C GLU A 64 -4.71 -7.11 -19.89
N PHE A 65 -3.78 -6.72 -19.02
CA PHE A 65 -4.04 -5.77 -17.94
C PHE A 65 -4.48 -4.40 -18.48
N ASP A 66 -3.71 -3.82 -19.41
CA ASP A 66 -4.02 -2.54 -20.04
C ASP A 66 -5.36 -2.57 -20.78
N SER A 67 -5.74 -3.72 -21.34
CA SER A 67 -6.99 -3.85 -22.12
C SER A 67 -8.23 -4.12 -21.27
N LEU A 68 -8.09 -4.86 -20.17
CA LEU A 68 -9.25 -5.42 -19.43
C LEU A 68 -9.40 -4.87 -18.01
N ILE A 69 -8.28 -4.57 -17.34
CA ILE A 69 -8.28 -4.24 -15.90
C ILE A 69 -8.05 -2.75 -15.70
N LEU A 70 -7.06 -2.16 -16.39
CA LEU A 70 -6.75 -0.74 -16.26
C LEU A 70 -7.96 0.17 -16.49
N PRO A 71 -8.79 -0.01 -17.55
CA PRO A 71 -9.94 0.86 -17.77
C PRO A 71 -10.96 0.81 -16.63
N LYS A 72 -11.09 -0.33 -15.95
CA LYS A 72 -11.99 -0.50 -14.80
C LYS A 72 -11.43 0.14 -13.53
N ILE A 73 -10.11 0.11 -13.36
CA ILE A 73 -9.43 0.85 -12.29
C ILE A 73 -9.67 2.34 -12.49
N GLU A 74 -9.45 2.84 -13.71
CA GLU A 74 -9.68 4.24 -14.05
C GLU A 74 -11.14 4.64 -13.81
N GLU A 75 -12.12 3.87 -14.30
CA GLU A 75 -13.55 4.11 -14.06
C GLU A 75 -13.88 4.14 -12.56
N THR A 76 -13.29 3.23 -11.77
CA THR A 76 -13.47 3.19 -10.31
C THR A 76 -12.89 4.46 -9.67
N ILE A 77 -11.72 4.91 -10.11
CA ILE A 77 -11.12 6.15 -9.63
C ILE A 77 -12.01 7.34 -9.96
N GLU A 78 -12.51 7.44 -11.20
CA GLU A 78 -13.39 8.53 -11.61
C GLU A 78 -14.71 8.58 -10.85
N LYS A 79 -15.25 7.41 -10.53
CA LYS A 79 -16.53 7.28 -9.85
C LYS A 79 -16.44 7.56 -8.36
N GLU A 80 -15.40 7.06 -7.71
CA GLU A 80 -15.31 7.04 -6.25
C GLU A 80 -14.52 8.23 -5.69
N LEU A 81 -13.61 8.85 -6.47
CA LEU A 81 -12.89 10.06 -6.05
C LEU A 81 -13.66 11.31 -6.47
N LYS A 82 -14.10 12.10 -5.48
CA LYS A 82 -14.76 13.37 -5.75
C LYS A 82 -13.73 14.46 -6.11
N PRO A 83 -14.01 15.31 -7.12
CA PRO A 83 -13.12 16.41 -7.52
C PRO A 83 -12.68 17.33 -6.38
N GLU A 84 -13.57 17.56 -5.42
CA GLU A 84 -13.33 18.42 -4.25
C GLU A 84 -12.35 17.80 -3.23
N GLU A 85 -12.25 16.47 -3.19
CA GLU A 85 -11.40 15.74 -2.24
C GLU A 85 -10.02 15.43 -2.83
N LEU A 86 -9.86 15.48 -4.16
CA LEU A 86 -8.64 15.07 -4.87
C LEU A 86 -7.35 15.71 -4.32
N ARG A 87 -7.41 16.99 -3.96
CA ARG A 87 -6.26 17.75 -3.43
C ARG A 87 -5.71 17.20 -2.13
N ASN A 88 -6.56 16.54 -1.35
CA ASN A 88 -6.21 15.99 -0.05
C ASN A 88 -6.01 14.47 -0.11
N LEU A 89 -6.17 13.85 -1.28
CA LEU A 89 -5.94 12.42 -1.46
C LEU A 89 -4.47 12.14 -1.82
N ILE A 90 -3.99 11.00 -1.36
CA ILE A 90 -2.63 10.50 -1.58
C ILE A 90 -2.72 9.04 -2.02
N ILE A 91 -1.90 8.65 -2.99
CA ILE A 91 -1.75 7.27 -3.47
C ILE A 91 -0.44 6.67 -2.95
N THR A 92 -0.46 5.42 -2.49
CA THR A 92 0.75 4.77 -1.99
C THR A 92 1.67 4.31 -3.12
N GLU A 93 2.95 4.65 -3.05
CA GLU A 93 3.94 4.39 -4.12
C GLU A 93 4.74 3.08 -3.96
N LYS A 94 4.41 2.25 -2.96
CA LYS A 94 5.14 1.00 -2.67
C LYS A 94 4.18 -0.18 -2.66
N PRO A 95 4.08 -0.92 -3.77
CA PRO A 95 3.32 -2.15 -3.80
C PRO A 95 3.97 -3.18 -2.90
N GLY A 96 3.16 -4.08 -2.34
CA GLY A 96 3.69 -5.16 -1.50
C GLY A 96 4.54 -6.13 -2.33
N THR A 97 5.62 -6.65 -1.77
CA THR A 97 6.47 -7.66 -2.43
C THR A 97 6.03 -9.08 -2.06
N GLY A 98 6.68 -10.08 -2.65
CA GLY A 98 6.52 -11.49 -2.28
C GLY A 98 5.18 -12.05 -2.72
N ARG A 99 4.29 -12.32 -1.76
CA ARG A 99 2.92 -12.82 -1.99
C ARG A 99 1.86 -11.83 -1.49
N SER A 100 2.26 -10.61 -1.15
CA SER A 100 1.33 -9.59 -0.68
C SER A 100 0.26 -9.29 -1.72
N GLU A 101 -1.00 -9.15 -1.30
CA GLU A 101 -2.12 -8.81 -2.18
C GLU A 101 -2.14 -7.30 -2.51
N LYS A 102 -1.53 -6.45 -1.68
CA LYS A 102 -1.54 -4.99 -1.86
C LYS A 102 -0.85 -4.57 -3.17
N ILE A 103 -1.57 -3.83 -4.01
CA ILE A 103 -1.00 -3.05 -5.13
C ILE A 103 -0.78 -1.61 -4.65
N PHE A 104 -1.85 -0.83 -4.47
CA PHE A 104 -1.79 0.53 -3.95
C PHE A 104 -3.07 0.87 -3.19
N HIS A 105 -2.97 1.84 -2.29
CA HIS A 105 -4.09 2.40 -1.55
C HIS A 105 -4.20 3.90 -1.86
N ILE A 106 -5.42 4.40 -1.91
CA ILE A 106 -5.72 5.83 -1.96
C ILE A 106 -6.28 6.19 -0.59
N TYR A 107 -5.70 7.18 0.07
CA TYR A 107 -6.05 7.60 1.41
C TYR A 107 -6.11 9.12 1.53
N SER A 108 -6.88 9.60 2.51
CA SER A 108 -6.94 11.02 2.84
C SER A 108 -5.68 11.44 3.61
N GLY A 109 -4.94 12.41 3.08
CA GLY A 109 -3.77 13.01 3.73
C GLY A 109 -4.12 13.79 5.00
N GLU A 110 -5.34 14.31 5.11
CA GLU A 110 -5.81 15.00 6.31
C GLU A 110 -6.06 14.04 7.48
N THR A 111 -6.67 12.88 7.21
CA THR A 111 -7.11 11.95 8.25
C THR A 111 -6.22 10.70 8.38
N GLY A 112 -5.38 10.45 7.39
CA GLY A 112 -4.59 9.21 7.26
C GLY A 112 -5.43 7.96 7.00
N LYS A 113 -6.73 8.10 6.68
CA LYS A 113 -7.64 6.97 6.48
C LYS A 113 -7.69 6.57 5.01
N ASP A 114 -7.59 5.26 4.77
CA ASP A 114 -7.81 4.70 3.44
C ASP A 114 -9.22 5.01 2.94
N VAL A 115 -9.33 5.33 1.66
CA VAL A 115 -10.59 5.55 0.94
C VAL A 115 -10.85 4.35 0.03
N ILE A 116 -9.84 3.93 -0.73
CA ILE A 116 -9.91 2.79 -1.65
C ILE A 116 -8.63 1.98 -1.56
N ARG A 117 -8.74 0.66 -1.58
CA ARG A 117 -7.60 -0.25 -1.59
C ARG A 117 -7.65 -1.16 -2.80
N PHE A 118 -6.66 -1.08 -3.68
CA PHE A 118 -6.54 -1.95 -4.86
C PHE A 118 -5.56 -3.10 -4.61
N HIS A 119 -6.03 -4.31 -4.86
CA HIS A 119 -5.35 -5.55 -4.49
C HIS A 119 -5.38 -6.54 -5.67
N VAL A 120 -4.40 -7.45 -5.67
CA VAL A 120 -4.31 -8.57 -6.60
C VAL A 120 -4.07 -9.86 -5.84
N ARG A 121 -4.90 -10.84 -6.12
CA ARG A 121 -4.85 -12.19 -5.57
C ARG A 121 -4.34 -13.15 -6.60
N THR A 122 -3.65 -14.20 -6.16
CA THR A 122 -3.37 -15.35 -7.02
C THR A 122 -4.36 -16.47 -6.70
N ASP A 123 -5.30 -16.72 -7.60
CA ASP A 123 -6.26 -17.82 -7.52
C ASP A 123 -5.71 -19.08 -8.20
N ARG A 124 -6.11 -20.24 -7.69
CA ARG A 124 -5.82 -21.54 -8.30
C ARG A 124 -7.07 -22.44 -8.27
N PRO A 125 -8.04 -22.21 -9.17
CA PRO A 125 -9.19 -23.09 -9.28
C PRO A 125 -8.72 -24.52 -9.64
N PRO A 126 -9.37 -25.58 -9.11
CA PRO A 126 -8.99 -26.95 -9.40
C PRO A 126 -9.00 -27.25 -10.91
N GLY A 127 -7.85 -27.64 -11.46
CA GLY A 127 -7.71 -28.01 -12.89
C GLY A 127 -7.40 -26.86 -13.85
N ASP A 128 -7.60 -25.60 -13.45
CA ASP A 128 -7.55 -24.44 -14.36
C ASP A 128 -6.22 -23.68 -14.34
N GLY A 129 -5.25 -24.10 -13.53
CA GLY A 129 -3.98 -23.38 -13.37
C GLY A 129 -4.10 -22.16 -12.45
N TYR A 130 -3.24 -21.17 -12.66
CA TYR A 130 -3.13 -19.96 -11.84
C TYR A 130 -3.72 -18.74 -12.54
N TRP A 131 -4.37 -17.89 -11.76
CA TRP A 131 -5.05 -16.67 -12.22
C TRP A 131 -4.67 -15.50 -11.31
N PHE A 132 -4.52 -14.31 -11.88
CA PHE A 132 -4.44 -13.08 -11.12
C PHE A 132 -5.81 -12.43 -11.06
N ASN A 133 -6.36 -12.26 -9.87
CA ASN A 133 -7.66 -11.67 -9.63
C ASN A 133 -7.50 -10.27 -9.02
N PHE A 134 -7.88 -9.26 -9.78
CA PHE A 134 -7.80 -7.86 -9.42
C PHE A 134 -9.12 -7.42 -8.80
N HIS A 135 -9.03 -6.79 -7.64
CA HIS A 135 -10.19 -6.34 -6.90
C HIS A 135 -9.86 -5.08 -6.09
N TYR A 136 -10.91 -4.38 -5.66
CA TYR A 136 -10.78 -3.25 -4.77
C TYR A 136 -11.73 -3.35 -3.57
N HIS A 137 -11.39 -2.60 -2.53
CA HIS A 137 -12.16 -2.44 -1.30
C HIS A 137 -12.44 -0.96 -1.06
N LEU A 138 -13.61 -0.63 -0.54
CA LEU A 138 -14.01 0.75 -0.26
C LEU A 138 -14.05 1.02 1.24
N ALA A 139 -13.92 2.28 1.63
CA ALA A 139 -14.17 2.66 3.02
C ALA A 139 -15.66 2.53 3.38
N GLY A 140 -16.56 2.72 2.41
CA GLY A 140 -18.02 2.72 2.61
C GLY A 140 -18.62 1.39 3.08
N ASP A 141 -17.91 0.28 2.83
CA ASP A 141 -18.28 -1.07 3.29
C ASP A 141 -17.27 -1.64 4.30
N SER A 142 -16.53 -0.77 4.98
CA SER A 142 -15.48 -1.15 5.94
C SER A 142 -14.40 -2.07 5.37
N PHE A 143 -14.17 -2.01 4.06
CA PHE A 143 -13.24 -2.84 3.30
C PHE A 143 -13.57 -4.35 3.29
N GLU A 144 -14.82 -4.74 3.51
CA GLU A 144 -15.20 -6.16 3.60
C GLU A 144 -15.47 -6.80 2.23
N LYS A 145 -16.07 -6.06 1.28
CA LYS A 145 -16.40 -6.61 -0.03
C LYS A 145 -15.19 -6.55 -0.95
N HIS A 146 -15.06 -7.60 -1.74
CA HIS A 146 -14.07 -7.69 -2.81
C HIS A 146 -14.81 -7.30 -4.10
N HIS A 147 -14.68 -6.05 -4.52
CA HIS A 147 -15.25 -5.60 -5.78
C HIS A 147 -14.34 -6.07 -6.91
N GLU A 148 -14.76 -7.09 -7.66
CA GLU A 148 -13.96 -7.68 -8.73
C GLU A 148 -13.83 -6.71 -9.92
N LEU A 149 -12.58 -6.44 -10.31
CA LEU A 149 -12.23 -5.72 -11.54
C LEU A 149 -12.05 -6.72 -12.68
N GLY A 150 -11.49 -7.89 -12.39
CA GLY A 150 -11.42 -8.99 -13.33
C GLY A 150 -10.24 -9.90 -13.04
N ARG A 151 -10.03 -10.86 -13.94
CA ARG A 151 -8.97 -11.86 -13.78
C ARG A 151 -8.19 -12.08 -15.07
N ILE A 152 -6.89 -12.28 -14.94
CA ILE A 152 -5.99 -12.59 -16.04
C ILE A 152 -5.40 -13.98 -15.80
N TYR A 153 -5.35 -14.80 -16.85
CA TYR A 153 -4.74 -16.12 -16.77
C TYR A 153 -3.22 -16.00 -16.71
N TRP A 154 -2.57 -16.75 -15.82
CA TRP A 154 -1.11 -16.87 -15.81
C TRP A 154 -0.67 -18.07 -16.64
N ASP A 155 -0.74 -19.26 -16.04
CA ASP A 155 -0.32 -20.54 -16.61
C ASP A 155 -0.67 -21.65 -15.61
N ARG A 156 -0.41 -22.91 -15.95
CA ARG A 156 -0.50 -24.06 -15.06
C ARG A 156 0.61 -24.10 -14.00
N ASN A 157 1.74 -23.45 -14.24
CA ASN A 157 2.84 -23.37 -13.28
C ASN A 157 2.59 -22.26 -12.24
N THR A 158 3.20 -22.39 -11.06
CA THR A 158 3.08 -21.37 -10.03
C THR A 158 3.78 -20.09 -10.49
N PRO A 159 3.10 -18.92 -10.48
CA PRO A 159 3.77 -17.67 -10.81
C PRO A 159 4.90 -17.37 -9.82
N PRO A 160 5.95 -16.68 -10.27
CA PRO A 160 7.00 -16.20 -9.37
C PRO A 160 6.41 -15.25 -8.32
N ALA A 161 7.13 -15.04 -7.24
CA ALA A 161 6.77 -14.02 -6.26
C ALA A 161 6.94 -12.62 -6.87
N TRP A 162 6.18 -11.64 -6.37
CA TRP A 162 6.33 -10.22 -6.74
C TRP A 162 7.72 -9.74 -6.31
N THR A 163 8.54 -9.35 -7.28
CA THR A 163 9.87 -8.77 -7.05
C THR A 163 9.91 -7.45 -7.80
N HIS A 164 10.05 -6.34 -7.06
CA HIS A 164 10.39 -5.04 -7.64
C HIS A 164 11.76 -5.11 -8.31
#